data_AF-A0A661HRF0-F1
#
_entry.id   AF-A0A661HRF0-F1
#
_cell.length_a   1.000
_cell.length_b   1.000
_cell.length_c   1.000
_cell.angle_alpha   90.00
_cell.angle_beta   90.00
_cell.angle_gamma   90.00
#
_symmetry.space_group_name_H-M   'P 1'
#
loop_
_entity.id
_entity.type
_entity.pdbx_description
1 polymer ?
#
loop_
_entity_poly.entity_id
_entity_poly.type
_entity_poly.pdbx_seq_one_letter_code
_entity_poly.pdbx_strand_id
1 'polypeptide(L)'
;MKRNGKILSLVAATALLANVGLNAQEIMNPTGLDQIKEIIYADEGIKRSLEKRVHLPLSTIDIAIPSIDGMNALIKEAIKARALVNDGVLSIADAKEINHYLVENHAEEWYELRGEDADNNSTGFYAVNRYDVRSSTIMLDTNAVNMWGQIYNLGFTAYSPSAKKKQYKVTDYTGEEKQRFTTIGYWLNEIMQDDIASGELYNPDYEEVKGTTGTKLDMIADVIFHDAGLLRNISTGDMRIGVASADRMNHLIKEAIIEEGLGNDGKLTTADIRTINHYLVENYKDLWMQLHGDDEEFEETGYHKLQNDGAYARMYSDNLMNTVADGIYHLGFYSDNRDRLLNEDGNKNQRFEKVAWWLDASLKSDLLAGKFNNSDYQEVVGTTGTSLDKIIPYIYNEEGLLRKVSMEDIRVASASANEMNKLIVEAIRTTGVADDDYISTDEVKRINEYLVENYSSEWIELHGDDEDDAETGYHRIQNDGALGTMYNKNTINTLADGIYHLGFYTDHRSRLMNEDGNANASFHSVAYWMNRSFEADYANGVFK
;
A
#
# COMPACT_ATOMS: atom_id res chain seq x y z
N MET A 1 -12.53 -40.71 -62.01
CA MET A 1 -13.59 -41.70 -62.30
C MET A 1 -13.93 -42.46 -61.03
N LYS A 2 -15.20 -42.32 -60.59
CA LYS A 2 -16.03 -43.17 -59.72
C LYS A 2 -15.54 -43.72 -58.35
N ARG A 3 -16.25 -43.19 -57.33
CA ARG A 3 -16.65 -43.70 -56.00
C ARG A 3 -16.83 -45.23 -55.84
N ASN A 4 -16.55 -45.72 -54.62
CA ASN A 4 -17.41 -46.46 -53.67
C ASN A 4 -16.49 -47.20 -52.67
N GLY A 5 -16.54 -47.07 -51.35
CA GLY A 5 -17.70 -47.06 -50.46
C GLY A 5 -17.94 -48.47 -49.92
N LYS A 6 -17.38 -48.82 -48.75
CA LYS A 6 -17.88 -49.91 -47.89
C LYS A 6 -17.40 -49.75 -46.44
N ILE A 7 -18.32 -49.23 -45.64
CA ILE A 7 -18.43 -49.38 -44.19
C ILE A 7 -18.53 -50.88 -43.89
N LEU A 8 -17.69 -51.41 -43.01
CA LEU A 8 -17.86 -52.73 -42.42
C LEU A 8 -17.52 -52.68 -40.92
N SER A 9 -18.61 -52.52 -40.18
CA SER A 9 -18.92 -52.93 -38.80
C SER A 9 -17.79 -53.05 -37.77
N LEU A 10 -17.81 -52.05 -36.90
CA LEU A 10 -17.36 -52.02 -35.51
C LEU A 10 -18.13 -53.05 -34.64
N VAL A 11 -18.03 -54.36 -34.91
CA VAL A 11 -18.66 -55.42 -34.08
C VAL A 11 -17.79 -56.68 -33.90
N ALA A 12 -16.60 -56.75 -34.52
CA ALA A 12 -15.78 -57.98 -34.50
C ALA A 12 -14.41 -57.85 -33.81
N ALA A 13 -14.23 -56.86 -32.93
CA ALA A 13 -13.02 -56.74 -32.09
C ALA A 13 -13.31 -56.87 -30.57
N THR A 14 -14.54 -57.21 -30.20
CA THR A 14 -15.00 -57.31 -28.80
C THR A 14 -14.97 -58.73 -28.22
N ALA A 15 -14.33 -59.69 -28.88
CA ALA A 15 -14.35 -61.09 -28.46
C ALA A 15 -12.98 -61.76 -28.29
N LEU A 16 -11.88 -60.99 -28.26
CA LEU A 16 -10.53 -61.55 -28.05
C LEU A 16 -9.70 -60.74 -27.04
N LEU A 17 -10.31 -60.33 -25.93
CA LEU A 17 -9.62 -59.81 -24.74
C LEU A 17 -10.14 -60.41 -23.43
N ALA A 18 -10.91 -61.50 -23.50
CA ALA A 18 -11.15 -62.35 -22.34
C ALA A 18 -9.95 -63.29 -22.18
N ASN A 19 -8.83 -62.77 -21.62
CA ASN A 19 -7.93 -63.44 -20.66
C ASN A 19 -6.57 -62.72 -20.53
N VAL A 20 -6.57 -61.42 -20.20
CA VAL A 20 -5.36 -60.76 -19.68
C VAL A 20 -5.76 -59.95 -18.45
N GLY A 21 -5.55 -60.54 -17.26
CA GLY A 21 -5.62 -59.82 -16.00
C GLY A 21 -4.47 -58.82 -15.93
N LEU A 22 -4.72 -57.59 -16.38
CA LEU A 22 -3.90 -56.42 -16.10
C LEU A 22 -4.83 -55.36 -15.52
N ASN A 23 -4.60 -55.00 -14.26
CA ASN A 23 -5.29 -53.92 -13.57
C ASN A 23 -5.01 -52.61 -14.33
N ALA A 24 -5.96 -52.16 -15.16
CA ALA A 24 -5.93 -50.80 -15.67
C ALA A 24 -6.22 -49.86 -14.50
N GLN A 25 -5.33 -48.88 -14.27
CA GLN A 25 -5.59 -47.79 -13.33
C GLN A 25 -6.73 -46.94 -13.89
N GLU A 26 -7.72 -46.64 -13.06
CA GLU A 26 -8.83 -45.76 -13.44
C GLU A 26 -8.46 -44.31 -13.09
N ILE A 27 -8.41 -43.45 -14.11
CA ILE A 27 -8.16 -42.01 -13.91
C ILE A 27 -9.50 -41.31 -13.77
N MET A 28 -9.71 -40.61 -12.66
CA MET A 28 -10.97 -39.96 -12.31
C MET A 28 -10.79 -38.46 -12.10
N ASN A 29 -11.76 -37.67 -12.58
CA ASN A 29 -11.79 -36.22 -12.35
C ASN A 29 -12.42 -35.90 -10.98
N PRO A 30 -11.95 -34.86 -10.26
CA PRO A 30 -12.52 -34.48 -8.97
C PRO A 30 -13.94 -33.92 -9.11
N THR A 31 -14.83 -34.22 -8.15
CA THR A 31 -16.23 -33.73 -8.12
C THR A 31 -16.72 -33.37 -6.70
N GLY A 32 -15.81 -33.09 -5.76
CA GLY A 32 -16.14 -32.78 -4.37
C GLY A 32 -15.47 -33.70 -3.35
N LEU A 33 -15.40 -33.26 -2.09
CA LEU A 33 -14.75 -34.01 -1.00
C LEU A 33 -15.39 -35.39 -0.75
N ASP A 34 -16.69 -35.51 -1.00
CA ASP A 34 -17.48 -36.72 -0.76
C ASP A 34 -17.23 -37.82 -1.80
N GLN A 35 -16.57 -37.50 -2.91
CA GLN A 35 -16.26 -38.43 -4.00
C GLN A 35 -15.43 -39.64 -3.51
N ILE A 36 -14.65 -39.47 -2.43
CA ILE A 36 -13.88 -40.57 -1.83
C ILE A 36 -14.77 -41.74 -1.38
N LYS A 37 -16.03 -41.47 -0.98
CA LYS A 37 -16.99 -42.53 -0.60
C LYS A 37 -17.30 -43.41 -1.81
N GLU A 38 -17.58 -42.79 -2.95
CA GLU A 38 -17.84 -43.51 -4.20
C GLU A 38 -16.63 -44.34 -4.64
N ILE A 39 -15.43 -43.75 -4.54
CA ILE A 39 -14.17 -44.44 -4.86
C ILE A 39 -13.98 -45.66 -3.97
N ILE A 40 -14.15 -45.53 -2.65
CA ILE A 40 -13.91 -46.64 -1.73
C ILE A 40 -14.91 -47.80 -1.96
N TYR A 41 -16.16 -47.49 -2.31
CA TYR A 41 -17.15 -48.51 -2.65
C TYR A 41 -16.91 -49.18 -4.01
N ALA A 42 -16.45 -48.42 -5.01
CA ALA A 42 -16.32 -48.91 -6.39
C ALA A 42 -14.97 -49.59 -6.67
N ASP A 43 -13.89 -49.20 -6.00
CA ASP A 43 -12.52 -49.60 -6.36
C ASP A 43 -12.22 -51.08 -6.02
N GLU A 44 -12.13 -51.89 -7.07
CA GLU A 44 -11.80 -53.33 -6.97
C GLU A 44 -10.39 -53.59 -6.41
N GLY A 45 -9.47 -52.62 -6.51
CA GLY A 45 -8.17 -52.66 -5.85
C GLY A 45 -8.30 -52.71 -4.33
N ILE A 46 -9.15 -51.84 -3.76
CA ILE A 46 -9.42 -51.78 -2.32
C ILE A 46 -10.06 -53.07 -1.84
N LYS A 47 -11.13 -53.53 -2.51
CA LYS A 47 -11.83 -54.78 -2.15
C LYS A 47 -10.88 -55.97 -2.14
N ARG A 48 -10.06 -56.12 -3.19
CA ARG A 48 -9.05 -57.19 -3.27
C ARG A 48 -7.99 -57.07 -2.17
N SER A 49 -7.57 -55.86 -1.83
CA SER A 49 -6.62 -55.63 -0.74
C SER A 49 -7.21 -56.07 0.60
N LEU A 50 -8.42 -55.62 0.92
CA LEU A 50 -9.12 -55.97 2.17
C LEU A 50 -9.31 -57.49 2.30
N GLU A 51 -9.87 -58.14 1.28
CA GLU A 51 -10.18 -59.57 1.35
C GLU A 51 -8.93 -60.47 1.28
N LYS A 52 -7.97 -60.15 0.41
CA LYS A 52 -6.88 -61.08 0.06
C LYS A 52 -5.54 -60.76 0.69
N ARG A 53 -5.30 -59.51 1.10
CA ARG A 53 -4.04 -59.11 1.74
C ARG A 53 -4.22 -58.96 3.25
N VAL A 54 -5.25 -58.22 3.65
CA VAL A 54 -5.49 -57.89 5.06
C VAL A 54 -6.43 -58.90 5.74
N HIS A 55 -7.19 -59.68 4.95
CA HIS A 55 -8.15 -60.68 5.44
C HIS A 55 -9.28 -60.08 6.30
N LEU A 56 -9.71 -58.86 5.94
CA LEU A 56 -10.81 -58.14 6.58
C LEU A 56 -12.09 -58.21 5.74
N PRO A 57 -13.28 -58.19 6.36
CA PRO A 57 -14.55 -58.20 5.63
C PRO A 57 -14.77 -56.88 4.88
N LEU A 58 -15.49 -56.91 3.76
CA LEU A 58 -15.82 -55.69 3.02
C LEU A 58 -16.66 -54.69 3.83
N SER A 59 -17.36 -55.14 4.88
CA SER A 59 -18.05 -54.26 5.83
C SER A 59 -17.11 -53.31 6.59
N THR A 60 -15.78 -53.53 6.52
CA THR A 60 -14.78 -52.56 6.99
C THR A 60 -14.88 -51.22 6.25
N ILE A 61 -15.35 -51.22 5.00
CA ILE A 61 -15.64 -49.97 4.27
C ILE A 61 -16.72 -49.15 4.99
N ASP A 62 -17.76 -49.81 5.50
CA ASP A 62 -18.88 -49.15 6.19
C ASP A 62 -18.46 -48.50 7.52
N ILE A 63 -17.32 -48.94 8.10
CA ILE A 63 -16.73 -48.32 9.30
C ILE A 63 -16.11 -46.96 8.97
N ALA A 64 -15.56 -46.78 7.77
CA ALA A 64 -14.88 -45.55 7.38
C ALA A 64 -15.84 -44.43 6.94
N ILE A 65 -17.07 -44.76 6.52
CA ILE A 65 -18.01 -43.76 5.97
C ILE A 65 -18.41 -42.67 6.98
N PRO A 66 -18.83 -42.99 8.22
CA PRO A 66 -19.16 -41.94 9.20
C PRO A 66 -17.97 -41.03 9.51
N SER A 67 -16.76 -41.59 9.51
CA SER A 67 -15.52 -40.82 9.68
C SER A 67 -15.26 -39.88 8.51
N ILE A 68 -15.43 -40.34 7.27
CA ILE A 68 -15.30 -39.50 6.08
C ILE A 68 -16.31 -38.35 6.12
N ASP A 69 -17.57 -38.66 6.45
CA ASP A 69 -18.62 -37.65 6.57
C ASP A 69 -18.27 -36.59 7.61
N GLY A 70 -17.81 -37.01 8.80
CA GLY A 70 -17.38 -36.10 9.86
C GLY A 70 -16.18 -35.24 9.45
N MET A 71 -15.12 -35.84 8.90
CA MET A 71 -13.92 -35.09 8.51
C MET A 71 -14.21 -34.10 7.37
N ASN A 72 -15.01 -34.50 6.38
CA ASN A 72 -15.43 -33.60 5.31
C ASN A 72 -16.31 -32.46 5.83
N ALA A 73 -17.24 -32.75 6.74
CA ALA A 73 -18.09 -31.74 7.36
C ALA A 73 -17.26 -30.70 8.12
N LEU A 74 -16.26 -31.14 8.91
CA LEU A 74 -15.38 -30.24 9.66
C LEU A 74 -14.45 -29.40 8.77
N ILE A 75 -13.98 -29.94 7.64
CA ILE A 75 -13.26 -29.12 6.63
C ILE A 75 -14.19 -28.04 6.07
N LYS A 76 -15.41 -28.41 5.66
CA LYS A 76 -16.41 -27.46 5.15
C LYS A 76 -16.79 -26.42 6.21
N GLU A 77 -16.87 -26.82 7.47
CA GLU A 77 -17.09 -25.93 8.61
C GLU A 77 -15.95 -24.93 8.75
N ALA A 78 -14.69 -25.38 8.77
CA ALA A 78 -13.52 -24.51 8.86
C ALA A 78 -13.51 -23.44 7.74
N ILE A 79 -13.80 -23.87 6.51
CA ILE A 79 -13.90 -22.98 5.34
C ILE A 79 -14.98 -21.91 5.56
N LYS A 80 -16.18 -22.31 6.01
CA LYS A 80 -17.28 -21.38 6.26
C LYS A 80 -17.02 -20.46 7.43
N ALA A 81 -16.59 -21.01 8.57
CA ALA A 81 -16.35 -20.28 9.81
C ALA A 81 -15.34 -19.16 9.63
N ARG A 82 -14.34 -19.37 8.76
CA ARG A 82 -13.32 -18.35 8.41
C ARG A 82 -13.56 -17.68 7.06
N ALA A 83 -14.68 -17.98 6.39
CA ALA A 83 -15.05 -17.44 5.09
C ALA A 83 -13.92 -17.55 4.04
N LEU A 84 -13.19 -18.66 4.03
CA LEU A 84 -11.92 -18.78 3.30
C LEU A 84 -12.06 -18.72 1.77
N VAL A 85 -13.27 -18.93 1.25
CA VAL A 85 -13.56 -18.93 -0.19
C VAL A 85 -14.50 -17.82 -0.62
N ASN A 86 -14.72 -16.81 0.23
CA ASN A 86 -15.56 -15.65 -0.12
C ASN A 86 -14.96 -14.80 -1.25
N ASP A 87 -13.65 -14.90 -1.47
CA ASP A 87 -12.92 -14.37 -2.63
C ASP A 87 -13.08 -15.24 -3.91
N GLY A 88 -13.79 -16.36 -3.81
CA GLY A 88 -14.06 -17.30 -4.90
C GLY A 88 -12.96 -18.32 -5.16
N VAL A 89 -11.91 -18.38 -4.34
CA VAL A 89 -10.78 -19.30 -4.51
C VAL A 89 -10.48 -19.97 -3.18
N LEU A 90 -10.03 -21.23 -3.19
CA LEU A 90 -9.40 -21.82 -2.01
C LEU A 90 -7.89 -21.79 -2.23
N SER A 91 -7.23 -20.80 -1.66
CA SER A 91 -5.80 -20.57 -1.85
C SER A 91 -4.97 -21.70 -1.22
N ILE A 92 -3.69 -21.74 -1.60
CA ILE A 92 -2.72 -22.63 -0.97
C ILE A 92 -2.56 -22.32 0.53
N ALA A 93 -2.67 -21.05 0.90
CA ALA A 93 -2.51 -20.60 2.28
C ALA A 93 -3.76 -20.92 3.13
N ASP A 94 -4.96 -20.96 2.55
CA ASP A 94 -6.19 -21.35 3.26
C ASP A 94 -6.12 -22.76 3.83
N ALA A 95 -5.36 -23.67 3.20
CA ALA A 95 -5.12 -25.00 3.77
C ALA A 95 -4.45 -24.95 5.16
N LYS A 96 -3.62 -23.94 5.43
CA LYS A 96 -3.04 -23.74 6.77
C LYS A 96 -4.08 -23.23 7.75
N GLU A 97 -4.94 -22.31 7.31
CA GLU A 97 -6.04 -21.80 8.14
C GLU A 97 -7.06 -22.88 8.50
N ILE A 98 -7.40 -23.76 7.55
CA ILE A 98 -8.20 -24.96 7.82
C ILE A 98 -7.52 -25.81 8.89
N ASN A 99 -6.22 -26.07 8.76
CA ASN A 99 -5.48 -26.85 9.76
C ASN A 99 -5.52 -26.21 11.15
N HIS A 100 -5.26 -24.90 11.24
CA HIS A 100 -5.31 -24.18 12.51
C HIS A 100 -6.71 -24.25 13.13
N TYR A 101 -7.77 -24.02 12.36
CA TYR A 101 -9.15 -24.13 12.85
C TYR A 101 -9.45 -25.53 13.42
N LEU A 102 -9.07 -26.58 12.69
CA LEU A 102 -9.31 -27.96 13.11
C LEU A 102 -8.52 -28.31 14.38
N VAL A 103 -7.26 -27.88 14.48
CA VAL A 103 -6.43 -28.07 15.69
C VAL A 103 -6.99 -27.31 16.89
N GLU A 104 -7.47 -26.08 16.68
CA GLU A 104 -7.98 -25.22 17.76
C GLU A 104 -9.35 -25.68 18.27
N ASN A 105 -10.24 -26.11 17.37
CA ASN A 105 -11.65 -26.31 17.69
C ASN A 105 -12.10 -27.77 17.71
N HIS A 106 -11.40 -28.66 16.98
CA HIS A 106 -11.86 -30.04 16.75
C HIS A 106 -10.76 -31.09 16.95
N ALA A 107 -9.66 -30.80 17.64
CA ALA A 107 -8.53 -31.74 17.74
C ALA A 107 -8.92 -33.15 18.23
N GLU A 108 -9.77 -33.26 19.27
CA GLU A 108 -10.22 -34.54 19.83
C GLU A 108 -11.15 -35.28 18.85
N GLU A 109 -12.21 -34.61 18.39
CA GLU A 109 -13.15 -35.15 17.41
C GLU A 109 -12.45 -35.58 16.12
N TRP A 110 -11.51 -34.76 15.63
CA TRP A 110 -10.73 -35.04 14.43
C TRP A 110 -9.84 -36.29 14.59
N TYR A 111 -9.25 -36.48 15.77
CA TYR A 111 -8.48 -37.69 16.10
C TYR A 111 -9.37 -38.93 16.10
N GLU A 112 -10.55 -38.85 16.71
CA GLU A 112 -11.53 -39.96 16.72
C GLU A 112 -12.00 -40.32 15.31
N LEU A 113 -12.31 -39.32 14.48
CA LEU A 113 -12.73 -39.52 13.10
C LEU A 113 -11.62 -40.12 12.23
N ARG A 114 -10.37 -39.63 12.39
CA ARG A 114 -9.21 -40.22 11.72
C ARG A 114 -9.04 -41.70 12.10
N GLY A 115 -9.22 -42.00 13.39
CA GLY A 115 -9.09 -43.33 13.97
C GLY A 115 -7.64 -43.72 14.29
N GLU A 116 -7.46 -44.97 14.71
CA GLU A 116 -6.13 -45.55 15.00
C GLU A 116 -5.73 -46.54 13.91
N ASP A 117 -4.47 -46.53 13.47
CA ASP A 117 -3.91 -47.60 12.63
C ASP A 117 -3.40 -48.73 13.51
N ALA A 118 -4.26 -49.73 13.76
CA ALA A 118 -4.03 -50.83 14.70
C ALA A 118 -4.18 -52.20 14.02
N ASP A 119 -3.54 -52.40 12.86
CA ASP A 119 -3.63 -53.64 12.07
C ASP A 119 -5.11 -54.07 11.90
N ASN A 120 -5.50 -55.26 12.34
CA ASN A 120 -6.87 -55.77 12.15
C ASN A 120 -7.96 -55.01 12.94
N ASN A 121 -7.58 -54.07 13.81
CA ASN A 121 -8.49 -53.28 14.63
C ASN A 121 -8.51 -51.80 14.24
N SER A 122 -7.99 -51.42 13.06
CA SER A 122 -8.00 -50.02 12.65
C SER A 122 -9.42 -49.45 12.62
N THR A 123 -9.56 -48.25 13.16
CA THR A 123 -10.84 -47.54 13.27
C THR A 123 -10.88 -46.33 12.34
N GLY A 124 -12.06 -45.73 12.21
CA GLY A 124 -12.29 -44.54 11.42
C GLY A 124 -11.80 -44.63 9.97
N PHE A 125 -11.17 -43.57 9.47
CA PHE A 125 -10.66 -43.58 8.09
C PHE A 125 -9.44 -44.51 7.90
N TYR A 126 -8.65 -44.79 8.94
CA TYR A 126 -7.55 -45.76 8.84
C TYR A 126 -7.99 -47.18 8.52
N ALA A 127 -9.26 -47.52 8.72
CA ALA A 127 -9.83 -48.78 8.26
C ALA A 127 -9.63 -49.04 6.75
N VAL A 128 -9.52 -47.97 5.95
CA VAL A 128 -9.36 -48.03 4.48
C VAL A 128 -8.09 -47.34 3.97
N ASN A 129 -7.45 -46.46 4.75
CA ASN A 129 -6.21 -45.75 4.40
C ASN A 129 -4.98 -46.30 5.13
N ARG A 130 -4.57 -47.52 4.76
CA ARG A 130 -3.43 -48.23 5.36
C ARG A 130 -2.46 -48.74 4.31
N TYR A 131 -1.21 -48.96 4.69
CA TYR A 131 -0.11 -49.29 3.76
C TYR A 131 -0.36 -50.52 2.87
N ASP A 132 -1.13 -51.49 3.36
CA ASP A 132 -1.49 -52.74 2.71
C ASP A 132 -2.82 -52.69 1.91
N VAL A 133 -3.60 -51.61 2.07
CA VAL A 133 -4.79 -51.34 1.25
C VAL A 133 -4.41 -50.43 0.09
N ARG A 134 -4.49 -50.97 -1.13
CA ARG A 134 -4.11 -50.23 -2.35
C ARG A 134 -5.33 -50.00 -3.22
N SER A 135 -5.71 -48.74 -3.34
CA SER A 135 -6.63 -48.28 -4.38
C SER A 135 -5.99 -48.41 -5.77
N SER A 136 -6.81 -48.71 -6.78
CA SER A 136 -6.43 -48.68 -8.19
C SER A 136 -6.84 -47.38 -8.91
N THR A 137 -7.65 -46.55 -8.26
CA THR A 137 -8.05 -45.23 -8.73
C THR A 137 -6.94 -44.19 -8.53
N ILE A 138 -6.68 -43.43 -9.59
CA ILE A 138 -5.74 -42.31 -9.63
C ILE A 138 -6.54 -41.02 -9.84
N MET A 139 -6.24 -40.00 -9.05
CA MET A 139 -6.81 -38.66 -9.14
C MET A 139 -5.69 -37.64 -8.91
N LEU A 140 -5.63 -36.60 -9.76
CA LEU A 140 -4.57 -35.58 -9.71
C LEU A 140 -3.16 -36.22 -9.63
N ASP A 141 -2.93 -37.21 -10.50
CA ASP A 141 -1.69 -38.01 -10.60
C ASP A 141 -1.27 -38.74 -9.32
N THR A 142 -2.18 -38.88 -8.35
CA THR A 142 -1.94 -39.50 -7.04
C THR A 142 -2.96 -40.62 -6.78
N ASN A 143 -2.58 -41.63 -6.01
CA ASN A 143 -3.55 -42.62 -5.56
C ASN A 143 -4.65 -41.94 -4.71
N ALA A 144 -5.92 -42.12 -5.09
CA ALA A 144 -7.01 -41.35 -4.49
C ALA A 144 -7.12 -41.55 -2.97
N VAL A 145 -7.10 -42.78 -2.48
CA VAL A 145 -7.17 -43.05 -1.03
C VAL A 145 -5.98 -42.45 -0.28
N ASN A 146 -4.78 -42.51 -0.84
CA ASN A 146 -3.61 -41.87 -0.24
C ASN A 146 -3.68 -40.34 -0.27
N MET A 147 -4.24 -39.75 -1.33
CA MET A 147 -4.43 -38.31 -1.45
C MET A 147 -5.38 -37.80 -0.36
N TRP A 148 -6.55 -38.41 -0.19
CA TRP A 148 -7.46 -38.09 0.91
C TRP A 148 -6.84 -38.37 2.28
N GLY A 149 -6.07 -39.45 2.41
CA GLY A 149 -5.30 -39.71 3.63
C GLY A 149 -4.35 -38.58 3.99
N GLN A 150 -3.73 -37.95 3.00
CA GLN A 150 -2.85 -36.79 3.20
C GLN A 150 -3.62 -35.49 3.46
N ILE A 151 -4.79 -35.30 2.83
CA ILE A 151 -5.70 -34.19 3.16
C ILE A 151 -6.15 -34.29 4.62
N TYR A 152 -6.53 -35.49 5.07
CA TYR A 152 -6.96 -35.77 6.44
C TYR A 152 -5.82 -35.77 7.47
N ASN A 153 -4.59 -35.50 7.06
CA ASN A 153 -3.52 -35.12 7.99
C ASN A 153 -3.57 -33.64 8.38
N LEU A 154 -4.46 -32.84 7.79
CA LEU A 154 -4.92 -31.60 8.44
C LEU A 154 -5.47 -31.92 9.83
N GLY A 155 -5.54 -30.95 10.74
CA GLY A 155 -6.10 -31.13 12.09
C GLY A 155 -5.15 -31.78 13.10
N PHE A 156 -3.94 -32.19 12.70
CA PHE A 156 -2.90 -32.62 13.63
C PHE A 156 -1.93 -31.49 13.96
N THR A 157 -1.52 -31.44 15.23
CA THR A 157 -0.52 -30.46 15.68
C THR A 157 0.82 -30.78 15.02
N ALA A 158 1.36 -29.81 14.30
CA ALA A 158 2.73 -29.88 13.83
C ALA A 158 3.67 -29.58 15.01
N TYR A 159 3.92 -30.57 15.85
CA TYR A 159 4.80 -30.40 17.01
C TYR A 159 6.27 -30.22 16.55
N SER A 160 6.80 -29.00 16.66
CA SER A 160 8.24 -28.76 16.67
C SER A 160 8.59 -27.92 17.91
N PRO A 161 9.33 -28.45 18.89
CA PRO A 161 9.84 -27.69 20.03
C PRO A 161 10.86 -26.60 19.66
N SER A 162 11.23 -26.51 18.38
CA SER A 162 12.09 -25.48 17.82
C SER A 162 11.30 -24.63 16.84
N ALA A 163 10.46 -23.75 17.37
CA ALA A 163 9.69 -22.75 16.64
C ALA A 163 10.60 -21.69 15.99
N LYS A 164 11.39 -22.09 14.98
CA LYS A 164 12.28 -21.21 14.19
C LYS A 164 12.29 -21.53 12.69
N LYS A 165 11.33 -22.30 12.17
CA LYS A 165 11.17 -22.58 10.73
C LYS A 165 9.70 -22.54 10.35
N LYS A 166 9.32 -21.70 9.37
CA LYS A 166 8.00 -21.70 8.70
C LYS A 166 7.62 -23.17 8.42
N GLN A 167 6.56 -23.68 9.04
CA GLN A 167 6.14 -25.07 8.85
C GLN A 167 5.42 -25.20 7.51
N TYR A 168 6.07 -25.87 6.57
CA TYR A 168 5.55 -26.02 5.21
C TYR A 168 4.76 -27.32 5.00
N LYS A 169 4.63 -28.17 6.03
CA LYS A 169 4.05 -29.51 5.94
C LYS A 169 3.08 -29.78 7.08
N VAL A 170 2.09 -30.63 6.78
CA VAL A 170 1.22 -31.26 7.78
C VAL A 170 1.95 -32.43 8.45
N THR A 171 1.56 -32.74 9.68
CA THR A 171 1.97 -33.95 10.41
C THR A 171 0.86 -34.98 10.40
N ASP A 172 1.19 -36.26 10.57
CA ASP A 172 0.18 -37.26 10.90
C ASP A 172 -0.09 -37.30 12.41
N TYR A 173 -0.97 -38.22 12.82
CA TYR A 173 -1.30 -38.48 14.23
C TYR A 173 -0.10 -38.88 15.11
N THR A 174 1.02 -39.31 14.52
CA THR A 174 2.25 -39.65 15.25
C THR A 174 3.21 -38.46 15.38
N GLY A 175 2.89 -37.33 14.74
CA GLY A 175 3.75 -36.15 14.66
C GLY A 175 4.79 -36.20 13.54
N GLU A 176 4.73 -37.20 12.65
CA GLU A 176 5.66 -37.29 11.52
C GLU A 176 5.24 -36.34 10.39
N GLU A 177 6.19 -35.54 9.88
CA GLU A 177 5.95 -34.70 8.70
C GLU A 177 5.55 -35.53 7.47
N LYS A 178 4.43 -35.18 6.85
CA LYS A 178 3.95 -35.78 5.60
C LYS A 178 4.01 -34.79 4.45
N GLN A 179 2.85 -34.35 3.97
CA GLN A 179 2.72 -33.59 2.74
C GLN A 179 2.85 -32.08 2.98
N ARG A 180 3.24 -31.33 1.95
CA ARG A 180 3.31 -29.87 2.04
C ARG A 180 1.92 -29.24 1.99
N PHE A 181 1.69 -28.17 2.76
CA PHE A 181 0.46 -27.36 2.67
C PHE A 181 0.19 -26.90 1.24
N THR A 182 1.24 -26.59 0.47
CA THR A 182 1.14 -26.21 -0.94
C THR A 182 0.49 -27.28 -1.82
N THR A 183 0.70 -28.55 -1.48
CA THR A 183 0.09 -29.66 -2.22
C THR A 183 -1.32 -29.94 -1.72
N ILE A 184 -1.55 -29.88 -0.40
CA ILE A 184 -2.89 -30.05 0.17
C ILE A 184 -3.84 -28.96 -0.33
N GLY A 185 -3.42 -27.69 -0.31
CA GLY A 185 -4.22 -26.58 -0.84
C GLY A 185 -4.53 -26.72 -2.33
N TYR A 186 -3.55 -27.15 -3.14
CA TYR A 186 -3.81 -27.47 -4.55
C TYR A 186 -4.89 -28.56 -4.70
N TRP A 187 -4.78 -29.67 -3.97
CA TRP A 187 -5.78 -30.73 -4.04
C TRP A 187 -7.15 -30.29 -3.57
N LEU A 188 -7.23 -29.58 -2.44
CA LEU A 188 -8.51 -29.07 -1.94
C LEU A 188 -9.15 -28.10 -2.95
N ASN A 189 -8.36 -27.19 -3.53
CA ASN A 189 -8.86 -26.28 -4.56
C ASN A 189 -9.45 -27.04 -5.75
N GLU A 190 -8.74 -28.04 -6.30
CA GLU A 190 -9.22 -28.84 -7.44
C GLU A 190 -10.42 -29.72 -7.08
N ILE A 191 -10.43 -30.34 -5.90
CA ILE A 191 -11.50 -31.23 -5.45
C ILE A 191 -12.78 -30.45 -5.18
N MET A 192 -12.66 -29.24 -4.63
CA MET A 192 -13.80 -28.47 -4.14
C MET A 192 -14.27 -27.39 -5.13
N GLN A 193 -13.76 -27.35 -6.36
CA GLN A 193 -14.17 -26.35 -7.36
C GLN A 193 -15.69 -26.26 -7.54
N ASP A 194 -16.37 -27.40 -7.64
CA ASP A 194 -17.84 -27.43 -7.81
C ASP A 194 -18.57 -26.91 -6.56
N ASP A 195 -18.09 -27.25 -5.36
CA ASP A 195 -18.62 -26.77 -4.08
C ASP A 195 -18.43 -25.24 -3.94
N ILE A 196 -17.29 -24.72 -4.38
CA ILE A 196 -16.98 -23.27 -4.41
C ILE A 196 -17.87 -22.56 -5.45
N ALA A 197 -17.91 -23.06 -6.68
CA ALA A 197 -18.65 -22.45 -7.79
C ALA A 197 -20.17 -22.44 -7.57
N SER A 198 -20.70 -23.41 -6.83
CA SER A 198 -22.12 -23.46 -6.45
C SER A 198 -22.48 -22.45 -5.33
N GLY A 199 -21.48 -21.89 -4.64
CA GLY A 199 -21.67 -21.04 -3.47
C GLY A 199 -22.01 -21.81 -2.19
N GLU A 200 -21.90 -23.14 -2.17
CA GLU A 200 -22.20 -23.95 -0.97
C GLU A 200 -21.33 -23.55 0.23
N LEU A 201 -20.08 -23.17 -0.05
CA LEU A 201 -19.04 -22.85 0.94
C LEU A 201 -18.95 -21.36 1.29
N TYR A 202 -19.75 -20.52 0.62
CA TYR A 202 -19.79 -19.09 0.89
C TYR A 202 -20.38 -18.81 2.27
N ASN A 203 -19.78 -17.88 3.02
CA ASN A 203 -20.33 -17.40 4.28
C ASN A 203 -20.92 -15.99 4.11
N PRO A 204 -22.26 -15.82 4.16
CA PRO A 204 -22.91 -14.53 3.98
C PRO A 204 -22.74 -13.57 5.15
N ASP A 205 -22.32 -14.05 6.32
CA ASP A 205 -22.09 -13.21 7.50
C ASP A 205 -20.74 -12.48 7.43
N TYR A 206 -19.91 -12.79 6.44
CA TYR A 206 -18.64 -12.12 6.17
C TYR A 206 -18.73 -11.27 4.90
N GLU A 207 -18.54 -9.96 5.07
CA GLU A 207 -18.31 -9.04 3.96
C GLU A 207 -16.82 -8.77 3.82
N GLU A 208 -16.30 -8.84 2.58
CA GLU A 208 -14.90 -8.50 2.35
C GLU A 208 -14.64 -7.02 2.59
N VAL A 209 -13.50 -6.75 3.23
CA VAL A 209 -13.05 -5.38 3.50
C VAL A 209 -12.74 -4.70 2.16
N LYS A 210 -13.05 -3.41 2.06
CA LYS A 210 -12.81 -2.58 0.87
C LYS A 210 -12.30 -1.21 1.27
N GLY A 211 -11.81 -0.44 0.31
CA GLY A 211 -11.46 0.96 0.56
C GLY A 211 -12.69 1.79 0.89
N THR A 212 -12.59 2.64 1.92
CA THR A 212 -13.71 3.45 2.43
C THR A 212 -13.38 4.94 2.58
N THR A 213 -12.22 5.38 2.10
CA THR A 213 -11.82 6.80 2.18
C THR A 213 -12.68 7.70 1.29
N GLY A 214 -13.30 7.14 0.26
CA GLY A 214 -14.03 7.89 -0.78
C GLY A 214 -13.08 8.60 -1.75
N THR A 215 -11.82 8.17 -1.82
CA THR A 215 -10.76 8.74 -2.66
C THR A 215 -10.16 7.66 -3.55
N LYS A 216 -9.27 8.05 -4.46
CA LYS A 216 -8.53 7.10 -5.28
C LYS A 216 -7.52 6.25 -4.51
N LEU A 217 -7.23 6.52 -3.23
CA LEU A 217 -6.45 5.59 -2.41
C LEU A 217 -7.16 4.25 -2.19
N ASP A 218 -8.51 4.23 -2.26
CA ASP A 218 -9.32 3.01 -2.11
C ASP A 218 -8.92 1.93 -3.13
N MET A 219 -8.31 2.31 -4.27
CA MET A 219 -7.81 1.37 -5.27
C MET A 219 -6.76 0.39 -4.73
N ILE A 220 -5.98 0.78 -3.71
CA ILE A 220 -4.98 -0.12 -3.10
C ILE A 220 -5.72 -1.26 -2.38
N ALA A 221 -6.74 -0.92 -1.59
CA ALA A 221 -7.58 -1.89 -0.89
C ALA A 221 -8.38 -2.76 -1.88
N ASP A 222 -9.00 -2.14 -2.89
CA ASP A 222 -9.93 -2.82 -3.82
C ASP A 222 -9.25 -3.87 -4.71
N VAL A 223 -7.96 -3.69 -5.03
CA VAL A 223 -7.23 -4.61 -5.92
C VAL A 223 -6.84 -5.92 -5.24
N ILE A 224 -6.72 -5.96 -3.91
CA ILE A 224 -6.14 -7.09 -3.18
C ILE A 224 -6.93 -8.39 -3.43
N PHE A 225 -8.26 -8.35 -3.28
CA PHE A 225 -9.14 -9.50 -3.54
C PHE A 225 -9.34 -9.84 -5.03
N HIS A 226 -8.70 -9.11 -5.94
CA HIS A 226 -8.77 -9.35 -7.38
C HIS A 226 -7.39 -9.70 -7.99
N ASP A 227 -6.32 -9.64 -7.20
CA ASP A 227 -4.98 -9.94 -7.66
C ASP A 227 -4.72 -11.45 -7.63
N ALA A 228 -4.65 -12.07 -8.81
CA ALA A 228 -4.45 -13.51 -8.94
C ALA A 228 -3.13 -14.02 -8.31
N GLY A 229 -2.14 -13.15 -8.13
CA GLY A 229 -0.90 -13.47 -7.43
C GLY A 229 -1.11 -13.57 -5.92
N LEU A 230 -1.80 -12.59 -5.32
CA LEU A 230 -2.13 -12.57 -3.90
C LEU A 230 -3.10 -13.70 -3.52
N LEU A 231 -4.20 -13.84 -4.28
CA LEU A 231 -5.21 -14.90 -4.09
C LEU A 231 -4.62 -16.32 -4.10
N ARG A 232 -3.43 -16.49 -4.71
CA ARG A 232 -2.76 -17.79 -4.76
C ARG A 232 -1.89 -18.05 -3.53
N ASN A 233 -1.30 -17.01 -2.95
CA ASN A 233 -0.20 -17.14 -2.00
C ASN A 233 -0.56 -16.76 -0.56
N ILE A 234 -1.61 -15.95 -0.37
CA ILE A 234 -2.05 -15.42 0.93
C ILE A 234 -3.42 -16.02 1.24
N SER A 235 -3.68 -16.31 2.51
CA SER A 235 -4.98 -16.78 2.93
C SER A 235 -5.99 -15.64 2.95
N THR A 236 -7.26 -15.97 2.81
CA THR A 236 -8.33 -14.96 2.79
C THR A 236 -8.41 -14.20 4.11
N GLY A 237 -8.09 -14.84 5.24
CA GLY A 237 -7.97 -14.17 6.54
C GLY A 237 -6.86 -13.13 6.58
N ASP A 238 -5.65 -13.48 6.13
CA ASP A 238 -4.51 -12.55 6.10
C ASP A 238 -4.73 -11.41 5.08
N MET A 239 -5.39 -11.68 3.95
CA MET A 239 -5.79 -10.63 3.00
C MET A 239 -6.71 -9.60 3.66
N ARG A 240 -7.70 -10.03 4.46
CA ARG A 240 -8.58 -9.09 5.18
C ARG A 240 -7.84 -8.20 6.16
N ILE A 241 -6.87 -8.75 6.89
CA ILE A 241 -6.03 -7.98 7.81
C ILE A 241 -5.26 -6.92 7.03
N GLY A 242 -4.60 -7.31 5.95
CA GLY A 242 -3.83 -6.39 5.11
C GLY A 242 -4.69 -5.28 4.49
N VAL A 243 -5.88 -5.62 3.99
CA VAL A 243 -6.82 -4.63 3.41
C VAL A 243 -7.32 -3.66 4.47
N ALA A 244 -7.69 -4.15 5.66
CA ALA A 244 -8.13 -3.30 6.77
C ALA A 244 -7.01 -2.35 7.23
N SER A 245 -5.77 -2.83 7.27
CA SER A 245 -4.60 -1.99 7.53
C SER A 245 -4.42 -0.91 6.48
N ALA A 246 -4.42 -1.29 5.20
CA ALA A 246 -4.26 -0.35 4.08
C ALA A 246 -5.36 0.72 4.07
N ASP A 247 -6.63 0.34 4.26
CA ASP A 247 -7.74 1.29 4.34
C ASP A 247 -7.56 2.27 5.50
N ARG A 248 -7.18 1.77 6.68
CA ARG A 248 -6.96 2.64 7.84
C ARG A 248 -5.78 3.59 7.65
N MET A 249 -4.67 3.14 7.06
CA MET A 249 -3.53 4.01 6.72
C MET A 249 -3.94 5.07 5.67
N ASN A 250 -4.74 4.71 4.68
CA ASN A 250 -5.27 5.65 3.69
C ASN A 250 -6.16 6.73 4.34
N HIS A 251 -6.96 6.38 5.35
CA HIS A 251 -7.73 7.37 6.13
C HIS A 251 -6.81 8.35 6.86
N LEU A 252 -5.73 7.87 7.49
CA LEU A 252 -4.78 8.73 8.19
C LEU A 252 -4.00 9.66 7.23
N ILE A 253 -3.64 9.18 6.03
CA ILE A 253 -3.06 10.04 4.98
C ILE A 253 -4.06 11.13 4.56
N LYS A 254 -5.31 10.74 4.31
CA LYS A 254 -6.38 11.69 3.95
C LYS A 254 -6.59 12.74 5.04
N GLU A 255 -6.60 12.31 6.30
CA GLU A 255 -6.72 13.20 7.46
C GLU A 255 -5.57 14.20 7.49
N ALA A 256 -4.32 13.74 7.40
CA ALA A 256 -3.14 14.61 7.37
C ALA A 256 -3.21 15.66 6.25
N ILE A 257 -3.65 15.28 5.04
CA ILE A 257 -3.81 16.22 3.92
C ILE A 257 -4.83 17.32 4.26
N ILE A 258 -5.96 16.96 4.88
CA ILE A 258 -7.04 17.91 5.22
C ILE A 258 -6.60 18.78 6.40
N GLU A 259 -6.15 18.19 7.50
CA GLU A 259 -5.80 18.90 8.72
C GLU A 259 -4.68 19.92 8.48
N GLU A 260 -3.73 19.63 7.58
CA GLU A 260 -2.63 20.54 7.24
C GLU A 260 -2.93 21.46 6.03
N GLY A 261 -4.14 21.37 5.46
CA GLY A 261 -4.59 22.18 4.32
C GLY A 261 -3.77 21.99 3.05
N LEU A 262 -3.19 20.80 2.86
CA LEU A 262 -2.23 20.50 1.79
C LEU A 262 -2.91 20.26 0.43
N GLY A 263 -4.23 20.04 0.42
CA GLY A 263 -4.99 19.83 -0.81
C GLY A 263 -5.56 21.11 -1.44
N ASN A 264 -5.40 22.28 -0.79
CA ASN A 264 -6.14 23.50 -1.12
C ASN A 264 -5.79 24.09 -2.50
N ASP A 265 -4.56 23.93 -3.00
CA ASP A 265 -4.14 24.33 -4.35
C ASP A 265 -4.41 23.27 -5.42
N GLY A 266 -4.96 22.11 -5.05
CA GLY A 266 -5.27 21.03 -5.98
C GLY A 266 -4.04 20.25 -6.49
N LYS A 267 -2.90 20.33 -5.81
CA LYS A 267 -1.71 19.50 -6.07
C LYS A 267 -1.08 19.01 -4.75
N LEU A 268 -0.29 17.94 -4.82
CA LEU A 268 0.61 17.54 -3.74
C LEU A 268 2.06 17.64 -4.22
N THR A 269 2.88 18.30 -3.41
CA THR A 269 4.29 18.58 -3.65
C THR A 269 5.17 17.76 -2.71
N THR A 270 6.50 17.84 -2.89
CA THR A 270 7.45 17.18 -1.98
C THR A 270 7.38 17.75 -0.56
N ALA A 271 7.09 19.04 -0.41
CA ALA A 271 6.89 19.68 0.89
C ALA A 271 5.65 19.13 1.58
N ASP A 272 4.55 18.96 0.86
CA ASP A 272 3.31 18.36 1.40
C ASP A 272 3.56 16.96 1.94
N ILE A 273 4.30 16.11 1.23
CA ILE A 273 4.57 14.74 1.71
C ILE A 273 5.44 14.73 2.97
N ARG A 274 6.39 15.66 3.11
CA ARG A 274 7.12 15.82 4.37
C ARG A 274 6.20 16.22 5.51
N THR A 275 5.30 17.17 5.26
CA THR A 275 4.32 17.62 6.26
C THR A 275 3.37 16.48 6.64
N ILE A 276 2.89 15.67 5.68
CA ILE A 276 2.12 14.44 5.95
C ILE A 276 2.93 13.48 6.82
N ASN A 277 4.20 13.22 6.48
CA ASN A 277 5.05 12.31 7.26
C ASN A 277 5.22 12.81 8.70
N HIS A 278 5.49 14.11 8.87
CA HIS A 278 5.64 14.74 10.17
C HIS A 278 4.36 14.58 11.00
N TYR A 279 3.22 14.95 10.42
CA TYR A 279 1.91 14.81 11.06
C TYR A 279 1.64 13.37 11.52
N LEU A 280 1.92 12.38 10.69
CA LEU A 280 1.74 10.96 11.03
C LEU A 280 2.68 10.50 12.15
N VAL A 281 3.94 10.93 12.13
CA VAL A 281 4.93 10.63 13.19
C VAL A 281 4.50 11.26 14.52
N GLU A 282 4.00 12.50 14.51
CA GLU A 282 3.61 13.21 15.73
C GLU A 282 2.31 12.67 16.34
N ASN A 283 1.32 12.35 15.50
CA ASN A 283 -0.03 12.04 15.96
C ASN A 283 -0.35 10.53 15.99
N TYR A 284 0.31 9.74 15.15
CA TYR A 284 -0.14 8.37 14.84
C TYR A 284 0.95 7.31 14.85
N LYS A 285 2.17 7.60 15.29
CA LYS A 285 3.32 6.67 15.22
C LYS A 285 3.02 5.24 15.64
N ASP A 286 2.47 5.03 16.84
CA ASP A 286 2.24 3.68 17.38
C ASP A 286 1.18 2.92 16.58
N LEU A 287 0.08 3.61 16.22
CA LEU A 287 -0.97 3.03 15.39
C LEU A 287 -0.46 2.75 13.98
N TRP A 288 0.31 3.66 13.41
CA TRP A 288 0.86 3.51 12.07
C TRP A 288 1.80 2.31 11.98
N MET A 289 2.68 2.13 12.96
CA MET A 289 3.57 0.97 13.05
C MET A 289 2.78 -0.34 13.16
N GLN A 290 1.70 -0.37 13.95
CA GLN A 290 0.82 -1.53 14.03
C GLN A 290 0.13 -1.85 12.70
N LEU A 291 -0.33 -0.83 11.99
CA LEU A 291 -1.05 -1.00 10.71
C LEU A 291 -0.11 -1.39 9.58
N HIS A 292 1.06 -0.75 9.49
CA HIS A 292 2.14 -1.13 8.57
C HIS A 292 2.54 -2.59 8.80
N GLY A 293 2.71 -2.94 10.07
CA GLY A 293 3.11 -4.26 10.50
C GLY A 293 4.61 -4.45 10.44
N ASP A 294 5.00 -5.64 10.85
CA ASP A 294 6.37 -6.12 10.95
C ASP A 294 6.50 -7.40 10.13
N ASP A 295 7.67 -7.64 9.54
CA ASP A 295 8.04 -8.89 8.86
C ASP A 295 9.19 -9.64 9.59
N GLU A 296 9.62 -9.12 10.75
CA GLU A 296 10.57 -9.78 11.65
C GLU A 296 9.95 -11.00 12.36
N GLU A 297 10.81 -11.84 12.93
CA GLU A 297 10.44 -13.00 13.77
C GLU A 297 9.48 -14.05 13.14
N PHE A 298 9.30 -14.04 11.81
CA PHE A 298 8.51 -14.99 11.02
C PHE A 298 6.97 -14.87 11.14
N GLU A 299 6.47 -13.82 11.78
CA GLU A 299 5.03 -13.49 11.81
C GLU A 299 4.80 -12.12 11.16
N GLU A 300 4.45 -12.14 9.88
CA GLU A 300 4.00 -10.93 9.19
C GLU A 300 2.72 -10.41 9.88
N THR A 301 2.61 -9.10 10.10
CA THR A 301 1.41 -8.45 10.65
C THR A 301 0.99 -7.27 9.76
N GLY A 302 -0.19 -6.68 10.03
CA GLY A 302 -0.63 -5.46 9.34
C GLY A 302 -0.63 -5.56 7.80
N TYR A 303 -0.12 -4.53 7.14
CA TYR A 303 0.04 -4.47 5.69
C TYR A 303 1.12 -5.44 5.16
N HIS A 304 2.15 -5.77 5.96
CA HIS A 304 3.18 -6.75 5.59
C HIS A 304 2.62 -8.15 5.31
N LYS A 305 1.39 -8.47 5.72
CA LYS A 305 0.64 -9.65 5.26
C LYS A 305 0.44 -9.75 3.75
N LEU A 306 0.59 -8.64 3.03
CA LEU A 306 0.39 -8.54 1.57
C LEU A 306 1.68 -8.33 0.81
N GLN A 307 2.69 -7.80 1.49
CA GLN A 307 3.91 -7.31 0.89
C GLN A 307 4.85 -8.48 0.58
N ASN A 308 5.40 -8.50 -0.62
CA ASN A 308 6.29 -9.56 -1.13
C ASN A 308 5.64 -10.94 -1.33
N ASP A 309 4.31 -11.04 -1.24
CA ASP A 309 3.56 -12.29 -1.40
C ASP A 309 2.94 -12.50 -2.79
N GLY A 310 3.58 -11.92 -3.81
CA GLY A 310 3.37 -12.31 -5.21
C GLY A 310 2.33 -11.50 -5.99
N ALA A 311 1.95 -10.30 -5.53
CA ALA A 311 1.09 -9.38 -6.28
C ALA A 311 1.51 -9.19 -7.75
N TYR A 312 0.53 -9.19 -8.66
CA TYR A 312 0.73 -8.94 -10.09
C TYR A 312 0.30 -7.53 -10.52
N ALA A 313 -0.58 -6.90 -9.77
CA ALA A 313 -1.10 -5.58 -10.03
C ALA A 313 0.05 -4.58 -10.16
N ARG A 314 -0.07 -3.72 -11.16
CA ARG A 314 0.92 -2.69 -11.45
C ARG A 314 0.26 -1.34 -11.56
N MET A 315 0.97 -0.34 -11.09
CA MET A 315 0.64 1.06 -11.28
C MET A 315 1.91 1.81 -11.61
N TYR A 316 1.84 2.74 -12.56
CA TYR A 316 3.02 3.52 -12.97
C TYR A 316 4.20 2.66 -13.47
N SER A 317 3.91 1.46 -13.99
CA SER A 317 4.88 0.40 -14.34
C SER A 317 5.57 -0.28 -13.15
N ASP A 318 5.29 0.14 -11.93
CA ASP A 318 5.80 -0.43 -10.69
C ASP A 318 4.79 -1.44 -10.11
N ASN A 319 5.23 -2.35 -9.23
CA ASN A 319 4.32 -3.26 -8.53
C ASN A 319 3.46 -2.45 -7.55
N LEU A 320 2.13 -2.63 -7.61
CA LEU A 320 1.21 -1.83 -6.79
C LEU A 320 1.45 -2.07 -5.30
N MET A 321 1.55 -3.33 -4.86
CA MET A 321 1.70 -3.65 -3.45
C MET A 321 3.14 -3.46 -2.95
N ASN A 322 4.11 -4.06 -3.65
CA ASN A 322 5.50 -4.15 -3.20
C ASN A 322 6.34 -2.91 -3.51
N THR A 323 5.77 -1.86 -4.11
CA THR A 323 6.54 -0.67 -4.48
C THR A 323 5.75 0.61 -4.27
N VAL A 324 4.56 0.71 -4.86
CA VAL A 324 3.77 1.95 -4.78
C VAL A 324 3.12 2.09 -3.41
N ALA A 325 2.27 1.14 -3.01
CA ALA A 325 1.59 1.15 -1.72
C ALA A 325 2.60 1.02 -0.57
N ASP A 326 3.53 0.07 -0.65
CA ASP A 326 4.65 -0.03 0.29
C ASP A 326 5.42 1.29 0.45
N GLY A 327 5.82 1.91 -0.65
CA GLY A 327 6.57 3.17 -0.61
C GLY A 327 5.77 4.34 -0.05
N ILE A 328 4.44 4.35 -0.22
CA ILE A 328 3.53 5.31 0.43
C ILE A 328 3.39 5.00 1.92
N TYR A 329 3.29 3.73 2.30
CA TYR A 329 3.07 3.31 3.69
C TYR A 329 4.31 3.39 4.59
N HIS A 330 5.48 3.63 3.98
CA HIS A 330 6.67 4.09 4.68
C HIS A 330 6.63 5.57 5.12
N LEU A 331 5.53 6.29 4.87
CA LEU A 331 5.20 7.47 5.66
C LEU A 331 5.02 7.08 7.15
N GLY A 332 4.95 8.04 8.07
CA GLY A 332 4.73 7.77 9.49
C GLY A 332 5.95 7.21 10.25
N PHE A 333 7.08 6.97 9.57
CA PHE A 333 8.36 6.67 10.19
C PHE A 333 9.24 7.92 10.29
N TYR A 334 10.00 8.01 11.39
CA TYR A 334 10.90 9.14 11.60
C TYR A 334 12.01 9.12 10.54
N SER A 335 12.21 10.25 9.86
CA SER A 335 13.33 10.46 8.96
C SER A 335 14.01 11.77 9.31
N ASP A 336 15.30 11.70 9.62
CA ASP A 336 16.17 12.86 9.71
C ASP A 336 16.65 13.34 8.32
N ASN A 337 16.28 12.61 7.27
CA ASN A 337 16.71 12.84 5.91
C ASN A 337 15.67 13.66 5.13
N ARG A 338 16.06 14.87 4.69
CA ARG A 338 15.18 15.76 3.92
C ARG A 338 14.74 15.18 2.56
N ASP A 339 15.45 14.18 2.02
CA ASP A 339 15.23 13.63 0.68
C ASP A 339 14.52 12.26 0.65
N ARG A 340 14.62 11.45 1.72
CA ARG A 340 14.16 10.05 1.72
C ARG A 340 13.39 9.68 2.97
N LEU A 341 12.40 8.82 2.80
CA LEU A 341 11.78 8.06 3.88
C LEU A 341 12.76 7.01 4.40
N LEU A 342 12.59 6.64 5.67
CA LEU A 342 13.23 5.48 6.28
C LEU A 342 12.16 4.40 6.52
N ASN A 343 12.57 3.14 6.54
CA ASN A 343 11.71 2.06 7.03
C ASN A 343 11.76 1.98 8.57
N GLU A 344 10.97 1.06 9.12
CA GLU A 344 10.91 0.70 10.53
C GLU A 344 12.28 0.45 11.17
N ASP A 345 13.25 -0.07 10.40
CA ASP A 345 14.63 -0.33 10.85
C ASP A 345 15.58 0.88 10.76
N GLY A 346 15.11 2.00 10.20
CA GLY A 346 15.95 3.16 9.88
C GLY A 346 16.76 3.02 8.58
N ASN A 347 16.48 2.01 7.74
CA ASN A 347 17.07 1.86 6.41
C ASN A 347 16.42 2.80 5.40
N LYS A 348 17.19 3.25 4.41
CA LYS A 348 16.69 4.23 3.43
C LYS A 348 15.67 3.61 2.46
N ASN A 349 14.47 4.18 2.43
CA ASN A 349 13.38 3.81 1.52
C ASN A 349 13.08 4.91 0.48
N GLN A 350 11.86 5.05 -0.03
CA GLN A 350 11.55 5.90 -1.19
C GLN A 350 11.93 7.37 -0.97
N ARG A 351 12.20 8.07 -2.07
CA ARG A 351 12.37 9.54 -2.04
C ARG A 351 11.01 10.19 -1.79
N PHE A 352 10.97 11.25 -0.98
CA PHE A 352 9.77 12.07 -0.80
C PHE A 352 9.20 12.54 -2.15
N GLU A 353 10.08 12.93 -3.08
CA GLU A 353 9.73 13.34 -4.44
C GLU A 353 8.94 12.27 -5.22
N LYS A 354 9.30 10.99 -5.03
CA LYS A 354 8.65 9.87 -5.73
C LYS A 354 7.28 9.56 -5.13
N VAL A 355 7.16 9.61 -3.80
CA VAL A 355 5.89 9.47 -3.08
C VAL A 355 4.95 10.62 -3.40
N ALA A 356 5.46 11.85 -3.49
CA ALA A 356 4.70 13.03 -3.92
C ALA A 356 4.09 12.81 -5.30
N TRP A 357 4.89 12.32 -6.24
CA TRP A 357 4.40 12.01 -7.57
C TRP A 357 3.32 10.92 -7.56
N TRP A 358 3.48 9.83 -6.79
CA TRP A 358 2.46 8.79 -6.69
C TRP A 358 1.15 9.29 -6.08
N LEU A 359 1.22 10.06 -4.99
CA LEU A 359 0.04 10.59 -4.31
C LEU A 359 -0.66 11.66 -5.15
N ASP A 360 0.06 12.65 -5.69
CA ASP A 360 -0.52 13.68 -6.57
C ASP A 360 -1.18 13.06 -7.81
N ALA A 361 -0.50 12.13 -8.48
CA ALA A 361 -1.04 11.47 -9.67
C ALA A 361 -2.28 10.63 -9.36
N SER A 362 -2.26 9.89 -8.24
CA SER A 362 -3.38 9.03 -7.86
C SER A 362 -4.58 9.84 -7.40
N LEU A 363 -4.35 10.89 -6.62
CA LEU A 363 -5.39 11.74 -6.03
C LEU A 363 -5.80 12.92 -6.91
N LYS A 364 -5.27 13.05 -8.14
CA LYS A 364 -5.44 14.28 -8.94
C LYS A 364 -6.88 14.71 -9.11
N SER A 365 -7.77 13.76 -9.40
CA SER A 365 -9.20 14.05 -9.55
C SER A 365 -9.87 14.44 -8.24
N ASP A 366 -9.42 13.87 -7.12
CA ASP A 366 -9.97 14.16 -5.79
C ASP A 366 -9.53 15.54 -5.29
N LEU A 367 -8.25 15.89 -5.52
CA LEU A 367 -7.67 17.20 -5.27
C LEU A 367 -8.41 18.30 -6.05
N LEU A 368 -8.56 18.14 -7.38
CA LEU A 368 -9.28 19.11 -8.21
C LEU A 368 -10.78 19.20 -7.90
N ALA A 369 -11.37 18.14 -7.34
CA ALA A 369 -12.76 18.15 -6.87
C ALA A 369 -12.92 18.81 -5.49
N GLY A 370 -11.81 19.24 -4.86
CA GLY A 370 -11.82 19.88 -3.54
C GLY A 370 -12.14 18.93 -2.39
N LYS A 371 -11.97 17.60 -2.56
CA LYS A 371 -12.25 16.61 -1.49
C LYS A 371 -11.31 16.74 -0.29
N PHE A 372 -10.18 17.41 -0.47
CA PHE A 372 -9.15 17.63 0.53
C PHE A 372 -9.08 19.07 1.02
N ASN A 373 -10.06 19.91 0.64
CA ASN A 373 -10.01 21.32 1.01
C ASN A 373 -10.29 21.50 2.51
N ASN A 374 -9.49 22.35 3.15
CA ASN A 374 -9.72 22.81 4.51
C ASN A 374 -9.84 24.34 4.51
N SER A 375 -10.99 24.85 4.97
CA SER A 375 -11.28 26.28 5.01
C SER A 375 -10.47 27.07 6.04
N ASP A 376 -9.92 26.38 7.04
CA ASP A 376 -9.11 27.00 8.09
C ASP A 376 -7.72 27.38 7.58
N TYR A 377 -7.32 26.81 6.44
CA TYR A 377 -6.10 27.15 5.73
C TYR A 377 -6.44 27.96 4.49
N GLN A 378 -5.81 29.12 4.34
CA GLN A 378 -5.88 29.91 3.12
C GLN A 378 -4.46 30.24 2.67
N GLU A 379 -4.13 29.88 1.44
CA GLU A 379 -2.87 30.30 0.84
C GLU A 379 -2.82 31.81 0.73
N VAL A 380 -1.65 32.35 1.05
CA VAL A 380 -1.40 33.78 0.91
C VAL A 380 -1.50 34.14 -0.56
N VAL A 381 -2.23 35.19 -0.86
CA VAL A 381 -2.29 35.79 -2.19
C VAL A 381 -1.70 37.18 -2.14
N GLY A 382 -1.00 37.56 -3.21
CA GLY A 382 -0.54 38.94 -3.37
C GLY A 382 -1.74 39.90 -3.42
N THR A 383 -1.66 41.01 -2.70
CA THR A 383 -2.80 41.94 -2.51
C THR A 383 -2.48 43.39 -2.81
N THR A 384 -1.29 43.69 -3.31
CA THR A 384 -0.88 45.07 -3.57
C THR A 384 -1.51 45.66 -4.83
N GLY A 385 -1.98 44.80 -5.73
CA GLY A 385 -2.44 45.19 -7.06
C GLY A 385 -1.29 45.55 -7.99
N THR A 386 -0.08 45.06 -7.71
CA THR A 386 1.14 45.35 -8.48
C THR A 386 1.83 44.06 -8.92
N SER A 387 2.81 44.15 -9.80
CA SER A 387 3.60 42.99 -10.22
C SER A 387 4.45 42.36 -9.11
N LEU A 388 4.62 43.01 -7.96
CA LEU A 388 5.23 42.37 -6.78
C LEU A 388 4.39 41.17 -6.30
N ASP A 389 3.07 41.20 -6.51
CA ASP A 389 2.17 40.11 -6.13
C ASP A 389 2.54 38.78 -6.79
N LYS A 390 3.29 38.80 -7.90
CA LYS A 390 3.78 37.59 -8.60
C LYS A 390 4.82 36.81 -7.80
N ILE A 391 5.46 37.41 -6.79
CA ILE A 391 6.42 36.69 -5.95
C ILE A 391 5.73 35.62 -5.10
N ILE A 392 4.49 35.88 -4.69
CA ILE A 392 3.72 34.97 -3.81
C ILE A 392 3.44 33.62 -4.49
N PRO A 393 2.75 33.56 -5.65
CA PRO A 393 2.56 32.30 -6.35
C PRO A 393 3.89 31.71 -6.83
N TYR A 394 4.94 32.51 -7.02
CA TYR A 394 6.27 31.97 -7.34
C TYR A 394 6.84 31.17 -6.17
N ILE A 395 6.77 31.67 -4.93
CA ILE A 395 7.24 30.95 -3.72
C ILE A 395 6.54 29.59 -3.58
N TYR A 396 5.20 29.55 -3.70
CA TYR A 396 4.41 28.31 -3.61
C TYR A 396 4.67 27.28 -4.73
N ASN A 397 5.36 27.66 -5.80
CA ASN A 397 5.59 26.81 -6.97
C ASN A 397 7.08 26.57 -7.26
N GLU A 398 7.99 27.09 -6.44
CA GLU A 398 9.43 26.94 -6.67
C GLU A 398 9.90 25.53 -6.29
N GLU A 399 10.29 24.73 -7.28
CA GLU A 399 10.62 23.31 -7.09
C GLU A 399 11.76 23.06 -6.10
N GLY A 400 12.75 23.95 -6.07
CA GLY A 400 13.89 23.88 -5.16
C GLY A 400 13.50 24.11 -3.71
N LEU A 401 12.64 25.10 -3.45
CA LEU A 401 12.06 25.35 -2.13
C LEU A 401 11.18 24.19 -1.67
N LEU A 402 10.26 23.73 -2.53
CA LEU A 402 9.36 22.61 -2.20
C LEU A 402 10.13 21.30 -1.91
N ARG A 403 11.39 21.19 -2.32
CA ARG A 403 12.28 20.07 -1.96
C ARG A 403 12.99 20.22 -0.63
N LYS A 404 13.03 21.39 0.01
CA LYS A 404 13.83 21.59 1.22
C LYS A 404 13.08 22.23 2.39
N VAL A 405 12.03 22.97 2.08
CA VAL A 405 11.28 23.79 3.04
C VAL A 405 9.93 23.14 3.33
N SER A 406 9.43 23.28 4.56
CA SER A 406 8.11 22.79 4.95
C SER A 406 7.00 23.69 4.37
N MET A 407 5.77 23.19 4.24
CA MET A 407 4.68 24.05 3.78
C MET A 407 4.29 25.14 4.78
N GLU A 408 4.54 24.93 6.07
CA GLU A 408 4.37 25.95 7.10
C GLU A 408 5.32 27.13 6.85
N ASP A 409 6.61 26.85 6.68
CA ASP A 409 7.63 27.87 6.41
C ASP A 409 7.37 28.59 5.08
N ILE A 410 6.92 27.88 4.04
CA ILE A 410 6.48 28.47 2.76
C ILE A 410 5.34 29.46 2.97
N ARG A 411 4.35 29.13 3.81
CA ARG A 411 3.19 30.00 4.11
C ARG A 411 3.64 31.22 4.91
N VAL A 412 4.49 31.06 5.92
CA VAL A 412 5.05 32.17 6.73
C VAL A 412 5.83 33.14 5.84
N ALA A 413 6.78 32.63 5.04
CA ALA A 413 7.58 33.48 4.16
C ALA A 413 6.72 34.19 3.09
N SER A 414 5.69 33.51 2.58
CA SER A 414 4.74 34.11 1.63
C SER A 414 3.93 35.23 2.29
N ALA A 415 3.47 35.05 3.53
CA ALA A 415 2.78 36.10 4.30
C ALA A 415 3.70 37.31 4.50
N SER A 416 4.93 37.07 4.96
CA SER A 416 5.95 38.09 5.14
C SER A 416 6.24 38.87 3.86
N ALA A 417 6.45 38.17 2.75
CA ALA A 417 6.68 38.80 1.44
C ALA A 417 5.49 39.67 1.01
N ASN A 418 4.26 39.22 1.22
CA ASN A 418 3.08 40.00 0.86
C ASN A 418 2.96 41.27 1.70
N GLU A 419 3.20 41.20 3.02
CA GLU A 419 3.17 42.38 3.88
C GLU A 419 4.30 43.38 3.55
N MET A 420 5.54 42.91 3.32
CA MET A 420 6.63 43.80 2.88
C MET A 420 6.31 44.47 1.53
N ASN A 421 5.70 43.73 0.59
CA ASN A 421 5.25 44.31 -0.68
C ASN A 421 4.20 45.43 -0.48
N LYS A 422 3.25 45.26 0.45
CA LYS A 422 2.28 46.31 0.78
C LYS A 422 2.97 47.57 1.29
N LEU A 423 3.93 47.41 2.20
CA LEU A 423 4.67 48.53 2.77
C LEU A 423 5.52 49.25 1.71
N ILE A 424 6.14 48.53 0.76
CA ILE A 424 6.84 49.14 -0.39
C ILE A 424 5.87 49.96 -1.25
N VAL A 425 4.72 49.39 -1.58
CA VAL A 425 3.72 50.07 -2.41
C VAL A 425 3.12 51.28 -1.70
N GLU A 426 2.92 51.20 -0.38
CA GLU A 426 2.55 52.36 0.43
C GLU A 426 3.63 53.44 0.38
N ALA A 427 4.89 53.07 0.61
CA ALA A 427 6.01 54.01 0.56
C ALA A 427 6.09 54.72 -0.81
N ILE A 428 5.91 53.99 -1.91
CA ILE A 428 5.88 54.55 -3.27
C ILE A 428 4.78 55.62 -3.37
N ARG A 429 3.55 55.27 -2.98
CA ARG A 429 2.38 56.16 -3.08
C ARG A 429 2.49 57.38 -2.17
N THR A 430 2.97 57.21 -0.95
CA THR A 430 3.07 58.31 0.04
C THR A 430 4.17 59.30 -0.32
N THR A 431 5.29 58.81 -0.85
CA THR A 431 6.42 59.67 -1.23
C THR A 431 6.27 60.31 -2.61
N GLY A 432 5.32 59.83 -3.42
CA GLY A 432 5.06 60.32 -4.79
C GLY A 432 6.20 59.98 -5.75
N VAL A 433 6.90 58.88 -5.49
CA VAL A 433 7.94 58.39 -6.40
C VAL A 433 7.33 57.53 -7.49
N ALA A 434 8.01 57.41 -8.63
CA ALA A 434 7.51 56.72 -9.82
C ALA A 434 6.36 57.41 -10.58
N ASP A 435 6.05 58.69 -10.28
CA ASP A 435 5.05 59.49 -11.02
C ASP A 435 5.37 59.61 -12.52
N ASP A 436 6.65 59.49 -12.88
CA ASP A 436 7.17 59.52 -14.25
C ASP A 436 7.35 58.12 -14.87
N ASP A 437 6.70 57.10 -14.29
CA ASP A 437 6.81 55.68 -14.69
C ASP A 437 8.24 55.13 -14.55
N TYR A 438 9.03 55.68 -13.63
CA TYR A 438 10.40 55.26 -13.40
C TYR A 438 10.81 55.47 -11.94
N ILE A 439 11.47 54.49 -11.34
CA ILE A 439 12.07 54.63 -10.00
C ILE A 439 13.57 54.85 -10.16
N SER A 440 14.04 56.06 -9.86
CA SER A 440 15.46 56.40 -9.82
C SER A 440 16.16 55.92 -8.55
N THR A 441 17.50 55.90 -8.55
CA THR A 441 18.31 55.54 -7.38
C THR A 441 17.98 56.40 -6.16
N ASP A 442 17.71 57.70 -6.34
CA ASP A 442 17.40 58.60 -5.24
C ASP A 442 15.97 58.39 -4.72
N GLU A 443 15.05 57.95 -5.58
CA GLU A 443 13.71 57.54 -5.17
C GLU A 443 13.73 56.24 -4.36
N VAL A 444 14.59 55.27 -4.71
CA VAL A 444 14.79 54.08 -3.86
C VAL A 444 15.29 54.46 -2.47
N LYS A 445 16.21 55.43 -2.35
CA LYS A 445 16.64 55.93 -1.04
C LYS A 445 15.48 56.54 -0.27
N ARG A 446 14.62 57.29 -0.95
CA ARG A 446 13.45 57.92 -0.33
C ARG A 446 12.41 56.89 0.14
N ILE A 447 12.21 55.82 -0.63
CA ILE A 447 11.43 54.65 -0.20
C ILE A 447 12.05 54.04 1.06
N ASN A 448 13.37 53.82 1.06
CA ASN A 448 14.07 53.26 2.21
C ASN A 448 13.94 54.13 3.46
N GLU A 449 14.16 55.44 3.33
CA GLU A 449 14.02 56.42 4.41
C GLU A 449 12.61 56.36 5.01
N TYR A 450 11.57 56.33 4.16
CA TYR A 450 10.19 56.19 4.61
C TYR A 450 9.96 54.89 5.41
N LEU A 451 10.45 53.75 4.89
CA LEU A 451 10.27 52.45 5.56
C LEU A 451 11.02 52.40 6.90
N VAL A 452 12.25 52.93 6.97
CA VAL A 452 13.03 53.02 8.21
C VAL A 452 12.32 53.90 9.25
N GLU A 453 11.81 55.06 8.83
CA GLU A 453 11.16 56.02 9.73
C GLU A 453 9.82 55.52 10.29
N ASN A 454 9.08 54.72 9.52
CA ASN A 454 7.69 54.36 9.85
C ASN A 454 7.49 52.89 10.23
N TYR A 455 8.32 51.98 9.72
CA TYR A 455 8.08 50.54 9.77
C TYR A 455 9.27 49.70 10.23
N SER A 456 10.38 50.30 10.71
CA SER A 456 11.61 49.55 11.00
C SER A 456 11.41 48.30 11.88
N SER A 457 10.60 48.36 12.95
CA SER A 457 10.36 47.19 13.82
C SER A 457 9.55 46.09 13.12
N GLU A 458 8.46 46.46 12.44
CA GLU A 458 7.64 45.51 11.68
C GLU A 458 8.43 44.91 10.52
N TRP A 459 9.28 45.71 9.88
CA TRP A 459 10.12 45.28 8.77
C TRP A 459 11.13 44.20 9.20
N ILE A 460 11.76 44.34 10.37
CA ILE A 460 12.67 43.32 10.91
C ILE A 460 11.93 42.00 11.13
N GLU A 461 10.73 42.03 11.72
CA GLU A 461 9.93 40.81 11.95
C GLU A 461 9.51 40.15 10.63
N LEU A 462 9.11 40.93 9.63
CA LEU A 462 8.68 40.41 8.34
C LEU A 462 9.84 39.88 7.51
N HIS A 463 10.96 40.61 7.45
CA HIS A 463 12.17 40.16 6.76
C HIS A 463 12.70 38.89 7.40
N GLY A 464 12.72 38.87 8.73
CA GLY A 464 13.26 37.78 9.51
C GLY A 464 14.76 37.92 9.74
N ASP A 465 15.24 36.93 10.48
CA ASP A 465 16.62 36.73 10.90
C ASP A 465 16.99 35.27 10.58
N ASP A 466 18.24 35.02 10.24
CA ASP A 466 18.84 33.70 9.96
C ASP A 466 19.90 33.28 11.00
N GLU A 467 20.07 34.06 12.09
CA GLU A 467 20.97 33.76 13.20
C GLU A 467 20.39 32.76 14.23
N ASP A 468 21.27 32.20 15.09
CA ASP A 468 20.94 31.35 16.25
C ASP A 468 20.09 30.08 15.95
N ASP A 469 20.24 29.49 14.75
CA ASP A 469 19.55 28.26 14.29
C ASP A 469 18.01 28.40 14.17
N ALA A 470 17.47 29.63 14.15
CA ALA A 470 16.03 29.89 14.10
C ALA A 470 15.67 30.94 13.04
N GLU A 471 15.44 30.47 11.81
CA GLU A 471 14.95 31.32 10.74
C GLU A 471 13.56 31.89 11.08
N THR A 472 13.28 33.14 10.70
CA THR A 472 11.95 33.76 10.87
C THR A 472 11.55 34.53 9.60
N GLY A 473 10.30 35.01 9.54
CA GLY A 473 9.82 35.87 8.46
C GLY A 473 10.06 35.31 7.05
N TYR A 474 10.59 36.15 6.17
CA TYR A 474 10.97 35.79 4.80
C TYR A 474 12.23 34.90 4.73
N HIS A 475 13.11 34.95 5.73
CA HIS A 475 14.33 34.14 5.77
C HIS A 475 14.08 32.63 5.89
N ARG A 476 12.87 32.22 6.30
CA ARG A 476 12.36 30.83 6.26
C ARG A 476 12.46 30.11 4.90
N ILE A 477 12.69 30.84 3.81
CA ILE A 477 12.89 30.28 2.46
C ILE A 477 14.20 30.76 1.81
N GLN A 478 14.93 31.65 2.47
CA GLN A 478 16.10 32.29 1.89
C GLN A 478 17.27 31.32 2.00
N ASN A 479 18.01 31.15 0.89
CA ASN A 479 19.10 30.17 0.77
C ASN A 479 18.69 28.68 0.89
N ASP A 480 17.39 28.36 1.00
CA ASP A 480 16.87 26.99 1.07
C ASP A 480 16.60 26.34 -0.29
N GLY A 481 17.51 26.56 -1.22
CA GLY A 481 17.55 25.80 -2.48
C GLY A 481 16.64 26.29 -3.59
N ALA A 482 16.08 27.50 -3.51
CA ALA A 482 15.44 28.15 -4.65
C ALA A 482 16.35 28.12 -5.91
N LEU A 483 15.83 27.70 -7.06
CA LEU A 483 16.58 27.52 -8.31
C LEU A 483 16.23 28.52 -9.40
N GLY A 484 14.97 28.94 -9.46
CA GLY A 484 14.50 29.80 -10.54
C GLY A 484 15.09 31.21 -10.51
N THR A 485 15.12 31.84 -11.68
CA THR A 485 15.74 33.15 -11.86
C THR A 485 14.82 34.14 -12.54
N MET A 486 14.91 35.40 -12.11
CA MET A 486 14.31 36.56 -12.75
C MET A 486 15.41 37.61 -12.98
N TYR A 487 15.43 38.21 -14.17
CA TYR A 487 16.45 39.18 -14.58
C TYR A 487 17.90 38.69 -14.38
N ASN A 488 18.14 37.40 -14.65
CA ASN A 488 19.44 36.71 -14.47
C ASN A 488 19.95 36.67 -13.01
N LYS A 489 19.04 36.75 -12.03
CA LYS A 489 19.32 36.63 -10.60
C LYS A 489 18.42 35.57 -9.99
N ASN A 490 18.90 34.89 -8.95
CA ASN A 490 18.03 34.02 -8.16
C ASN A 490 16.86 34.85 -7.64
N THR A 491 15.63 34.41 -7.93
CA THR A 491 14.44 35.20 -7.65
C THR A 491 14.26 35.45 -6.15
N ILE A 492 14.50 34.43 -5.32
CA ILE A 492 14.31 34.48 -3.86
C ILE A 492 15.56 35.05 -3.18
N ASN A 493 16.71 34.42 -3.39
CA ASN A 493 17.95 34.66 -2.64
C ASN A 493 18.73 35.89 -3.10
N THR A 494 18.25 36.64 -4.09
CA THR A 494 19.01 37.79 -4.59
C THR A 494 18.10 38.93 -5.04
N LEU A 495 17.09 38.64 -5.86
CA LEU A 495 16.20 39.69 -6.35
C LEU A 495 15.24 40.15 -5.25
N ALA A 496 14.43 39.23 -4.71
CA ALA A 496 13.43 39.57 -3.70
C ALA A 496 14.11 39.98 -2.38
N ASP A 497 15.03 39.16 -1.88
CA ASP A 497 15.88 39.48 -0.73
C ASP A 497 16.62 40.83 -0.88
N GLY A 498 17.21 41.09 -2.06
CA GLY A 498 17.86 42.37 -2.34
C GLY A 498 16.92 43.58 -2.35
N ILE A 499 15.64 43.41 -2.71
CA ILE A 499 14.60 44.43 -2.59
C ILE A 499 14.16 44.55 -1.12
N TYR A 500 14.04 43.44 -0.40
CA TYR A 500 13.57 43.42 0.98
C TYR A 500 14.59 43.90 2.01
N HIS A 501 15.85 44.11 1.61
CA HIS A 501 16.80 44.93 2.37
C HIS A 501 16.47 46.43 2.40
N LEU A 502 15.42 46.88 1.71
CA LEU A 502 14.77 48.15 2.05
C LEU A 502 14.29 48.11 3.51
N GLY A 503 14.00 49.25 4.13
CA GLY A 503 13.52 49.29 5.52
C GLY A 503 14.61 49.13 6.60
N PHE A 504 15.83 48.75 6.22
CA PHE A 504 16.99 48.79 7.11
C PHE A 504 17.74 50.12 7.02
N TYR A 505 18.13 50.64 8.19
CA TYR A 505 18.95 51.84 8.25
C TYR A 505 20.32 51.59 7.61
N THR A 506 20.79 52.53 6.80
CA THR A 506 22.14 52.45 6.23
C THR A 506 22.85 53.80 6.25
N ASP A 507 24.11 53.80 6.66
CA ASP A 507 25.01 54.95 6.56
C ASP A 507 25.76 55.00 5.21
N HIS A 508 25.55 53.99 4.35
CA HIS A 508 26.23 53.85 3.09
C HIS A 508 25.60 54.71 2.01
N ARG A 509 26.43 55.47 1.28
CA ARG A 509 25.95 56.37 0.21
C ARG A 509 25.30 55.66 -0.98
N SER A 510 25.59 54.39 -1.21
CA SER A 510 25.26 53.68 -2.45
C SER A 510 24.74 52.25 -2.28
N ARG A 511 24.63 51.76 -1.03
CA ARG A 511 24.27 50.38 -0.72
C ARG A 511 23.27 50.35 0.41
N LEU A 512 22.40 49.36 0.40
CA LEU A 512 21.58 48.97 1.53
C LEU A 512 22.44 48.19 2.55
N MET A 513 21.92 48.06 3.76
CA MET A 513 22.43 47.12 4.77
C MET A 513 21.41 46.00 4.95
N ASN A 514 21.88 44.82 5.36
CA ASN A 514 21.01 43.79 5.90
C ASN A 514 20.76 44.01 7.40
N GLU A 515 19.97 43.12 8.00
CA GLU A 515 19.68 43.03 9.43
C GLU A 515 20.90 43.06 10.34
N ASP A 516 22.04 42.51 9.91
CA ASP A 516 23.31 42.52 10.66
C ASP A 516 24.12 43.82 10.52
N GLY A 517 23.68 44.75 9.67
CA GLY A 517 24.44 45.94 9.30
C GLY A 517 25.53 45.70 8.25
N ASN A 518 25.54 44.55 7.57
CA ASN A 518 26.45 44.26 6.47
C ASN A 518 25.98 44.87 5.15
N ALA A 519 26.91 45.35 4.33
CA ALA A 519 26.59 46.04 3.08
C ALA A 519 26.00 45.10 2.01
N ASN A 520 24.73 45.27 1.66
CA ASN A 520 24.01 44.44 0.69
C ASN A 520 23.72 45.20 -0.64
N ALA A 521 22.64 44.88 -1.36
CA ALA A 521 22.34 45.37 -2.70
C ALA A 521 22.53 46.89 -2.84
N SER A 522 23.01 47.34 -4.01
CA SER A 522 23.11 48.77 -4.27
C SER A 522 21.74 49.37 -4.53
N PHE A 523 21.53 50.63 -4.14
CA PHE A 523 20.30 51.37 -4.51
C PHE A 523 20.05 51.37 -6.03
N HIS A 524 21.13 51.36 -6.81
CA HIS A 524 21.06 51.27 -8.27
C HIS A 524 20.53 49.91 -8.76
N SER A 525 20.98 48.81 -8.16
CA SER A 525 20.49 47.47 -8.49
C SER A 525 19.01 47.31 -8.12
N VAL A 526 18.61 47.80 -6.94
CA VAL A 526 17.22 47.76 -6.50
C VAL A 526 16.33 48.60 -7.42
N ALA A 527 16.77 49.82 -7.79
CA ALA A 527 16.07 50.64 -8.79
C ALA A 527 15.88 49.87 -10.10
N TYR A 528 16.94 49.23 -10.61
CA TYR A 528 16.85 48.41 -11.81
C TYR A 528 15.84 47.26 -11.66
N TRP A 529 15.88 46.49 -10.57
CA TRP A 529 14.97 45.36 -10.36
C TRP A 529 13.51 45.82 -10.20
N MET A 530 13.25 46.88 -9.44
CA MET A 530 11.91 47.45 -9.28
C MET A 530 11.34 47.91 -10.62
N ASN A 531 12.11 48.66 -11.42
CA ASN A 531 11.67 49.11 -12.74
C ASN A 531 11.37 47.93 -13.69
N ARG A 532 12.19 46.88 -13.65
CA ARG A 532 11.94 45.67 -14.47
C ARG A 532 10.68 44.94 -14.02
N SER A 533 10.42 44.86 -12.70
CA SER A 533 9.22 44.25 -12.15
C SER A 533 7.95 45.05 -12.45
N PHE A 534 8.04 46.39 -12.37
CA PHE A 534 6.89 47.29 -12.54
C PHE A 534 6.61 47.72 -13.98
N GLU A 535 7.32 47.19 -14.99
CA GLU A 535 7.15 47.57 -16.40
C GLU A 535 5.68 47.53 -16.87
N ALA A 536 4.92 46.52 -16.45
CA ALA A 536 3.49 46.41 -16.74
C ALA A 536 2.63 47.37 -15.90
N ASP A 537 3.02 47.63 -14.66
CA ASP A 537 2.28 48.49 -13.73
C ASP A 537 2.36 49.96 -14.17
N TYR A 538 3.53 50.39 -14.65
CA TYR A 538 3.74 51.68 -15.29
C TYR A 538 2.86 51.85 -16.53
N ALA A 539 2.85 50.86 -17.42
CA ALA A 539 2.01 50.90 -18.62
C ALA A 539 0.50 51.01 -18.30
N ASN A 540 0.09 50.48 -17.16
CA ASN A 540 -1.29 50.53 -16.66
C ASN A 540 -1.58 51.75 -15.76
N GLY A 541 -0.59 52.58 -15.46
CA GLY A 541 -0.74 53.75 -14.58
C GLY A 541 -1.04 53.40 -13.12
N VAL A 542 -0.56 52.25 -12.62
CA VAL A 542 -0.86 51.76 -11.26
C VAL A 542 -0.40 52.72 -10.15
N PHE A 543 0.63 53.52 -10.41
CA PHE A 543 1.23 54.46 -9.46
C PHE A 543 0.82 55.93 -9.69
N LYS A 544 -0.10 56.22 -10.62
CA LYS A 544 -0.52 57.58 -11.00
C LYS A 544 -1.86 58.03 -10.42
#